data_AF-A0A8T6VAS0-F1
#
_entry.id   AF-A0A8T6VAS0-F1
#
_cell.length_a   1.000
_cell.length_b   1.000
_cell.length_c   1.000
_cell.angle_alpha   90.00
_cell.angle_beta   90.00
_cell.angle_gamma   90.00
#
_symmetry.space_group_name_H-M   'P 1'
#
loop_
_entity.id
_entity.type
_entity.pdbx_description
1 polymer ?
#
loop_
_entity_poly.entity_id
_entity_poly.type
_entity_poly.pdbx_seq_one_letter_code
_entity_poly.pdbx_strand_id
1 'polypeptide(L)'
;MVQKAIPKLAIFDTFKTKGLELTGEAERQRSILFTLATKTNPAEKTRTAISQTIAEKHGVIWKNIYSGIFRDLDEILIPLGFVEEEGRLPLKRGPKALQEKGIPYYHLTKQGLLVALSIKEVKNKRQILKKFFEQGTPEEKEFATPIIRLSEISPSFTFSIFERYVKSYCEGRLGQLLPFDISNLRSLDDEMINAYKEFLEGIIKLSKQEKQATLDFLKIMTKSAKH
;
A
#
# COMPACT_ATOMS: atom_id res chain seq x y z
N MET A 1 5.00 34.47 4.18
CA MET A 1 5.25 33.03 4.35
C MET A 1 4.93 32.35 3.03
N VAL A 2 5.89 31.72 2.38
CA VAL A 2 5.63 30.93 1.17
C VAL A 2 4.90 29.67 1.63
N GLN A 3 3.65 29.47 1.21
CA GLN A 3 2.96 28.18 1.43
C GLN A 3 3.79 27.11 0.74
N LYS A 4 4.43 26.24 1.53
CA LYS A 4 5.14 25.08 0.99
C LYS A 4 4.07 24.18 0.35
N ALA A 5 4.20 23.89 -0.93
CA ALA A 5 3.27 23.03 -1.64
C ALA A 5 3.12 21.70 -0.90
N ILE A 6 1.89 21.22 -0.75
CA ILE A 6 1.61 19.92 -0.13
C ILE A 6 2.32 18.85 -0.98
N PRO A 7 3.17 17.99 -0.38
CA PRO A 7 3.87 16.95 -1.13
C PRO A 7 2.89 15.97 -1.78
N LYS A 8 3.29 15.34 -2.88
CA LYS A 8 2.46 14.36 -3.60
C LYS A 8 2.98 12.94 -3.36
N LEU A 9 2.07 12.00 -3.11
CA LEU A 9 2.40 10.58 -3.06
C LEU A 9 2.66 10.05 -4.47
N ALA A 10 3.82 9.43 -4.69
CA ALA A 10 4.30 9.03 -6.01
C ALA A 10 4.27 7.51 -6.25
N ILE A 11 3.64 6.71 -5.40
CA ILE A 11 3.71 5.23 -5.43
C ILE A 11 3.21 4.56 -6.72
N PHE A 12 2.55 5.31 -7.61
CA PHE A 12 2.07 4.87 -8.92
C PHE A 12 2.75 5.60 -10.09
N ASP A 13 3.67 6.52 -9.82
CA ASP A 13 4.31 7.31 -10.86
C ASP A 13 5.23 6.41 -11.69
N THR A 14 5.02 6.44 -13.00
CA THR A 14 5.83 5.73 -13.99
C THR A 14 6.65 6.69 -14.84
N PHE A 15 7.70 6.17 -15.47
CA PHE A 15 8.44 6.94 -16.47
C PHE A 15 7.58 7.18 -17.71
N LYS A 16 7.46 8.46 -18.13
CA LYS A 16 6.77 8.83 -19.39
C LYS A 16 7.32 8.08 -20.62
N THR A 17 8.59 7.73 -20.60
CA THR A 17 9.31 7.12 -21.73
C THR A 17 9.44 5.59 -21.64
N LYS A 18 9.09 4.97 -20.51
CA LYS A 18 9.26 3.53 -20.29
C LYS A 18 7.96 2.80 -19.93
N GLY A 19 6.82 3.38 -20.29
CA GLY A 19 5.51 2.78 -20.11
C GLY A 19 5.12 2.56 -18.64
N LEU A 20 5.06 1.29 -18.23
CA LEU A 20 4.59 0.87 -16.90
C LEU A 20 5.71 0.76 -15.84
N GLU A 21 6.96 1.07 -16.20
CA GLU A 21 8.08 1.05 -15.24
C GLU A 21 7.94 2.19 -14.22
N LEU A 22 7.94 1.83 -12.94
CA LEU A 22 7.85 2.79 -11.83
C LEU A 22 9.07 3.70 -11.78
N THR A 23 8.87 4.96 -11.38
CA THR A 23 10.00 5.85 -11.10
C THR A 23 10.77 5.39 -9.87
N GLY A 24 12.04 5.76 -9.76
CA GLY A 24 12.84 5.44 -8.58
C GLY A 24 12.30 6.06 -7.28
N GLU A 25 11.52 7.14 -7.35
CA GLU A 25 10.80 7.69 -6.20
C GLU A 25 9.59 6.81 -5.81
N ALA A 26 8.79 6.39 -6.79
CA ALA A 26 7.69 5.46 -6.57
C ALA A 26 8.17 4.16 -5.93
N GLU A 27 9.24 3.55 -6.47
CA GLU A 27 9.82 2.31 -5.92
C GLU A 27 10.33 2.48 -4.49
N ARG A 28 10.94 3.62 -4.18
CA ARG A 28 11.49 3.92 -2.86
C ARG A 28 10.38 4.13 -1.83
N GLN A 29 9.37 4.94 -2.14
CA GLN A 29 8.20 5.13 -1.29
C GLN A 29 7.46 3.80 -1.04
N ARG A 30 7.25 2.99 -2.08
CA ARG A 30 6.66 1.65 -1.94
C ARG A 30 7.48 0.75 -1.04
N SER A 31 8.81 0.79 -1.17
CA SER A 31 9.72 -0.04 -0.37
C SER A 31 9.78 0.39 1.10
N ILE A 32 9.67 1.69 1.39
CA ILE A 32 9.51 2.19 2.76
C ILE A 32 8.20 1.67 3.35
N LEU A 33 7.07 1.87 2.66
CA LEU A 33 5.75 1.42 3.11
C LEU A 33 5.70 -0.09 3.31
N PHE A 34 6.26 -0.86 2.37
CA PHE A 34 6.42 -2.30 2.48
C PHE A 34 7.20 -2.71 3.73
N THR A 35 8.32 -2.04 4.01
CA THR A 35 9.17 -2.37 5.17
C THR A 35 8.42 -2.13 6.47
N LEU A 36 7.78 -0.96 6.60
CA LEU A 36 7.00 -0.61 7.79
C LEU A 36 5.74 -1.49 7.97
N ALA A 37 5.16 -2.00 6.87
CA ALA A 37 4.01 -2.90 6.91
C ALA A 37 4.37 -4.34 7.31
N THR A 38 5.62 -4.75 7.13
CA THR A 38 6.05 -6.15 7.27
C THR A 38 6.94 -6.39 8.49
N LYS A 39 7.74 -5.40 8.89
CA LYS A 39 8.65 -5.52 10.03
C LYS A 39 7.93 -5.19 11.34
N THR A 40 8.20 -5.97 12.38
CA THR A 40 7.64 -5.76 13.72
C THR A 40 8.68 -5.22 14.69
N ASN A 41 9.96 -5.56 14.51
CA ASN A 41 11.04 -5.12 15.39
C ASN A 41 11.34 -3.62 15.19
N PRO A 42 11.30 -2.79 16.25
CA PRO A 42 11.70 -1.38 16.19
C PRO A 42 13.05 -1.12 15.52
N ALA A 43 14.05 -1.99 15.73
CA ALA A 43 15.38 -1.83 15.15
C ALA A 43 15.37 -1.88 13.61
N GLU A 44 14.44 -2.64 13.02
CA GLU A 44 14.26 -2.77 11.58
C GLU A 44 13.46 -1.63 10.96
N LYS A 45 12.84 -0.78 11.80
CA LYS A 45 11.98 0.34 11.40
C LYS A 45 12.64 1.70 11.55
N THR A 46 13.96 1.75 11.72
CA THR A 46 14.75 2.99 11.70
C THR A 46 15.07 3.41 10.26
N ARG A 47 15.35 4.70 10.01
CA ARG A 47 15.73 5.17 8.65
C ARG A 47 16.92 4.39 8.07
N THR A 48 17.90 4.09 8.93
CA THR A 48 19.10 3.33 8.56
C THR A 48 18.76 1.88 8.21
N ALA A 49 17.97 1.19 9.04
CA ALA A 49 17.61 -0.20 8.79
C ALA A 49 16.70 -0.34 7.56
N ILE A 50 15.78 0.60 7.34
CA ILE A 50 14.98 0.68 6.11
C ILE A 50 15.92 0.83 4.90
N SER A 51 16.89 1.74 4.98
CA SER A 51 17.87 1.94 3.90
C SER A 51 18.70 0.70 3.61
N GLN A 52 19.15 -0.01 4.65
CA GLN A 52 19.89 -1.25 4.50
C GLN A 52 19.02 -2.35 3.85
N THR A 53 17.80 -2.53 4.32
CA THR A 53 16.85 -3.53 3.81
C THR A 53 16.54 -3.30 2.33
N ILE A 54 16.28 -2.05 1.94
CA ILE A 54 15.99 -1.69 0.55
C ILE A 54 17.25 -1.89 -0.31
N ALA A 55 18.40 -1.44 0.17
CA ALA A 55 19.64 -1.55 -0.58
C ALA A 55 20.05 -3.01 -0.84
N GLU A 56 19.90 -3.88 0.17
CA GLU A 56 20.15 -5.32 0.05
C GLU A 56 19.23 -5.97 -0.98
N LYS A 57 17.92 -5.65 -0.94
CA LYS A 57 16.93 -6.17 -1.90
C LYS A 57 17.25 -5.79 -3.36
N HIS A 58 17.83 -4.61 -3.57
CA HIS A 58 18.14 -4.08 -4.90
C HIS A 58 19.60 -4.24 -5.32
N GLY A 59 20.44 -4.87 -4.49
CA GLY A 59 21.87 -5.07 -4.79
C GLY A 59 22.68 -3.78 -4.88
N VAL A 60 22.33 -2.76 -4.10
CA VAL A 60 23.00 -1.44 -4.11
C VAL A 60 23.62 -1.10 -2.75
N ILE A 61 24.48 -0.09 -2.70
CA ILE A 61 25.07 0.41 -1.45
C ILE A 61 24.06 1.33 -0.75
N TRP A 62 23.69 1.02 0.50
CA TRP A 62 22.66 1.76 1.23
C TRP A 62 22.95 3.26 1.40
N LYS A 63 24.24 3.64 1.51
CA LYS A 63 24.67 5.04 1.59
C LYS A 63 24.25 5.85 0.36
N ASN A 64 24.09 5.20 -0.80
CA ASN A 64 23.72 5.86 -2.05
C ASN A 64 22.22 6.18 -2.12
N ILE A 65 21.38 5.45 -1.38
CA ILE A 65 19.91 5.64 -1.37
C ILE A 65 19.41 6.30 -0.08
N TYR A 66 20.26 6.42 0.95
CA TYR A 66 19.90 6.93 2.27
C TYR A 66 19.25 8.32 2.22
N SER A 67 19.82 9.25 1.45
CA SER A 67 19.27 10.61 1.31
C SER A 67 17.89 10.62 0.67
N GLY A 68 17.67 9.78 -0.35
CA GLY A 68 16.37 9.62 -0.99
C GLY A 68 15.32 9.04 -0.02
N ILE A 69 15.70 8.06 0.80
CA ILE A 69 14.81 7.46 1.79
C ILE A 69 14.46 8.47 2.87
N PHE A 70 15.44 9.22 3.35
CA PHE A 70 15.25 10.30 4.32
C PHE A 70 14.26 11.33 3.78
N ARG A 71 14.48 11.81 2.55
CA ARG A 71 13.60 12.78 1.90
C ARG A 71 12.17 12.26 1.77
N ASP A 72 11.98 11.05 1.28
CA ASP A 72 10.63 10.50 1.12
C ASP A 72 9.92 10.28 2.46
N LEU A 73 10.65 9.87 3.49
CA LEU A 73 10.06 9.67 4.81
C LEU A 73 9.67 11.01 5.44
N ASP A 74 10.63 11.93 5.55
CA ASP A 74 10.50 13.17 6.34
C ASP A 74 9.76 14.29 5.60
N GLU A 75 9.85 14.32 4.27
CA GLU A 75 9.27 15.40 3.46
C GLU A 75 7.99 15.00 2.72
N ILE A 76 7.66 13.70 2.65
CA ILE A 76 6.47 13.20 1.94
C ILE A 76 5.59 12.34 2.84
N LEU A 77 6.08 11.19 3.30
CA LEU A 77 5.24 10.19 3.98
C LEU A 77 4.77 10.64 5.38
N ILE A 78 5.65 11.27 6.16
CA ILE A 78 5.29 11.85 7.45
C ILE A 78 4.37 13.07 7.27
N PRO A 79 4.68 14.07 6.42
CA PRO A 79 3.78 15.21 6.19
C PRO A 79 2.41 14.84 5.65
N LEU A 80 2.28 13.76 4.88
CA LEU A 80 1.00 13.23 4.39
C LEU A 80 0.27 12.35 5.40
N GLY A 81 0.83 12.16 6.60
CA GLY A 81 0.21 11.37 7.67
C GLY A 81 0.14 9.87 7.37
N PHE A 82 1.03 9.34 6.51
CA PHE A 82 1.11 7.90 6.25
C PHE A 82 2.03 7.16 7.23
N VAL A 83 3.00 7.89 7.78
CA VAL A 83 4.02 7.36 8.68
C VAL A 83 4.15 8.28 9.88
N GLU A 84 4.32 7.70 11.06
CA GLU A 84 4.57 8.42 12.30
C GLU A 84 5.75 7.81 13.06
N GLU A 85 6.42 8.63 13.89
CA GLU A 85 7.43 8.13 14.82
C GLU A 85 6.72 7.35 15.95
N GLU A 86 7.08 6.09 16.12
CA GLU A 86 6.52 5.22 17.17
C GLU A 86 7.26 5.37 18.50
N GLY A 87 8.55 5.69 18.42
CA GLY A 87 9.42 5.85 19.58
C GLY A 87 10.89 5.89 19.19
N ARG A 88 11.76 5.76 20.20
CA ARG A 88 13.22 5.87 20.02
C ARG A 88 13.98 4.74 20.70
N LEU A 89 14.96 4.19 19.99
CA LEU A 89 15.85 3.16 20.50
C LEU A 89 17.03 3.79 21.26
N PRO A 90 17.39 3.26 22.44
CA PRO A 90 18.53 3.77 23.20
C PRO A 90 19.83 3.48 22.45
N LEU A 91 20.73 4.46 22.40
CA LEU A 91 22.03 4.33 21.77
C LEU A 91 23.13 4.29 22.84
N LYS A 92 23.81 3.15 22.97
CA LYS A 92 24.87 2.96 23.98
C LYS A 92 26.23 3.56 23.57
N ARG A 93 26.46 3.82 22.27
CA ARG A 93 27.73 4.32 21.71
C ARG A 93 27.46 5.24 20.52
N GLY A 94 28.23 6.32 20.35
CA GLY A 94 28.08 7.28 19.25
C GLY A 94 28.03 8.75 19.73
N PRO A 95 27.58 9.71 18.91
CA PRO A 95 27.47 11.12 19.30
C PRO A 95 26.57 11.30 20.55
N LYS A 96 26.99 12.11 21.53
CA LYS A 96 26.23 12.33 22.79
C LYS A 96 24.78 12.74 22.57
N ALA A 97 24.51 13.62 21.61
CA ALA A 97 23.15 14.04 21.26
C ALA A 97 22.25 12.88 20.81
N LEU A 98 22.80 11.85 20.13
CA LEU A 98 22.06 10.64 19.75
C LEU A 98 21.93 9.64 20.90
N GLN A 99 22.88 9.63 21.84
CA GLN A 99 22.76 8.85 23.07
C GLN A 99 21.63 9.38 23.96
N GLU A 100 21.49 10.71 24.05
CA GLU A 100 20.44 11.39 24.80
C GLU A 100 19.06 11.25 24.14
N LYS A 101 18.98 11.48 22.81
CA LYS A 101 17.70 11.46 22.10
C LYS A 101 17.27 10.07 21.64
N GLY A 102 18.19 9.12 21.46
CA GLY A 102 17.91 7.83 20.84
C GLY A 102 17.66 7.91 19.32
N ILE A 103 17.59 6.74 18.67
CA ILE A 103 17.35 6.61 17.24
C ILE A 103 15.84 6.41 17.00
N PRO A 104 15.17 7.28 16.22
CA PRO A 104 13.75 7.13 15.96
C PRO A 104 13.45 5.91 15.09
N TYR A 105 12.33 5.25 15.39
CA TYR A 105 11.73 4.22 14.57
C TYR A 105 10.25 4.55 14.29
N TYR A 106 9.72 4.01 13.21
CA TYR A 106 8.46 4.48 12.62
C TYR A 106 7.44 3.36 12.49
N HIS A 107 6.17 3.73 12.35
CA HIS A 107 5.08 2.83 11.97
C HIS A 107 4.17 3.45 10.91
N LEU A 108 3.38 2.60 10.26
CA LEU A 108 2.30 3.07 9.40
C LEU A 108 1.13 3.55 10.25
N THR A 109 0.60 4.73 9.92
CA THR A 109 -0.72 5.16 10.42
C THR A 109 -1.82 4.31 9.78
N LYS A 110 -3.07 4.48 10.21
CA LYS A 110 -4.22 3.87 9.53
C LYS A 110 -4.27 4.19 8.03
N GLN A 111 -3.99 5.44 7.67
CA GLN A 111 -3.93 5.86 6.27
C GLN A 111 -2.74 5.20 5.55
N GLY A 112 -1.60 5.07 6.22
CA GLY A 112 -0.44 4.32 5.72
C GLY A 112 -0.75 2.84 5.48
N LEU A 113 -1.55 2.20 6.34
CA LEU A 113 -2.01 0.81 6.14
C LEU A 113 -2.89 0.71 4.89
N LEU A 114 -3.78 1.67 4.66
CA LEU A 114 -4.61 1.73 3.46
C LEU A 114 -3.77 1.85 2.19
N VAL A 115 -2.73 2.70 2.21
CA VAL A 115 -1.76 2.80 1.10
C VAL A 115 -0.97 1.49 0.95
N ALA A 116 -0.57 0.83 2.04
CA ALA A 116 0.14 -0.46 1.94
C ALA A 116 -0.71 -1.56 1.27
N LEU A 117 -2.05 -1.53 1.42
CA LEU A 117 -2.95 -2.47 0.74
C LEU A 117 -2.94 -2.31 -0.79
N SER A 118 -2.65 -1.11 -1.31
CA SER A 118 -2.58 -0.83 -2.74
C SER A 118 -1.30 -1.33 -3.42
N ILE A 119 -0.25 -1.59 -2.64
CA ILE A 119 1.09 -1.92 -3.15
C ILE A 119 1.19 -3.41 -3.47
N LYS A 120 1.42 -3.78 -4.73
CA LYS A 120 1.45 -5.19 -5.19
C LYS A 120 2.51 -6.04 -4.47
N GLU A 121 3.64 -5.45 -4.10
CA GLU A 121 4.80 -6.15 -3.51
C GLU A 121 4.56 -6.56 -2.06
N VAL A 122 3.56 -5.97 -1.38
CA VAL A 122 3.19 -6.31 -0.01
C VAL A 122 2.53 -7.70 -0.01
N LYS A 123 3.14 -8.64 0.71
CA LYS A 123 2.69 -10.05 0.74
C LYS A 123 1.68 -10.34 1.86
N ASN A 124 1.78 -9.66 2.99
CA ASN A 124 0.94 -9.87 4.17
C ASN A 124 -0.34 -9.01 4.18
N LYS A 125 -0.89 -8.66 2.99
CA LYS A 125 -2.04 -7.74 2.86
C LYS A 125 -3.26 -8.13 3.69
N ARG A 126 -3.54 -9.42 3.87
CA ARG A 126 -4.66 -9.87 4.73
C ARG A 126 -4.47 -9.49 6.21
N GLN A 127 -3.25 -9.53 6.72
CA GLN A 127 -2.97 -9.10 8.11
C GLN A 127 -3.08 -7.58 8.22
N ILE A 128 -2.59 -6.84 7.23
CA ILE A 128 -2.71 -5.38 7.15
C ILE A 128 -4.18 -4.97 7.07
N LEU A 129 -4.99 -5.68 6.28
CA LEU A 129 -6.42 -5.43 6.13
C LEU A 129 -7.17 -5.58 7.46
N LYS A 130 -6.85 -6.62 8.23
CA LYS A 130 -7.41 -6.80 9.58
C LYS A 130 -7.02 -5.64 10.51
N LYS A 131 -5.73 -5.29 10.56
CA LYS A 131 -5.23 -4.16 11.36
C LYS A 131 -5.88 -2.83 10.98
N PHE A 132 -6.11 -2.61 9.67
CA PHE A 132 -6.77 -1.42 9.17
C PHE A 132 -8.21 -1.29 9.73
N PHE A 133 -9.00 -2.35 9.67
CA PHE A 133 -10.36 -2.35 10.19
C PHE A 133 -10.45 -2.40 11.73
N GLU A 134 -9.45 -2.96 12.42
CA GLU A 134 -9.34 -2.86 13.89
C GLU A 134 -9.28 -1.39 14.34
N GLN A 135 -8.57 -0.55 13.58
CA GLN A 135 -8.46 0.91 13.74
C GLN A 135 -9.62 1.68 13.07
N GLY A 136 -10.61 0.97 12.54
CA GLY A 136 -11.80 1.50 11.87
C GLY A 136 -12.75 2.27 12.78
N THR A 137 -13.38 3.29 12.23
CA THR A 137 -14.64 3.87 12.76
C THR A 137 -15.76 2.82 12.73
N PRO A 138 -16.85 3.01 13.49
CA PRO A 138 -18.02 2.13 13.41
C PRO A 138 -18.52 1.91 11.99
N GLU A 139 -18.58 2.97 11.18
CA GLU A 139 -19.06 2.95 9.80
C GLU A 139 -18.13 2.13 8.89
N GLU A 140 -16.81 2.30 9.03
CA GLU A 140 -15.84 1.47 8.29
C GLU A 140 -15.90 -0.01 8.68
N LYS A 141 -16.25 -0.30 9.95
CA LYS A 141 -16.37 -1.68 10.45
C LYS A 141 -17.57 -2.42 9.87
N GLU A 142 -18.61 -1.74 9.41
CA GLU A 142 -19.74 -2.36 8.70
C GLU A 142 -19.28 -3.10 7.43
N PHE A 143 -18.26 -2.57 6.75
CA PHE A 143 -17.70 -3.15 5.53
C PHE A 143 -16.57 -4.15 5.78
N ALA A 144 -16.08 -4.27 7.02
CA ALA A 144 -14.92 -5.10 7.35
C ALA A 144 -15.17 -6.58 7.00
N THR A 145 -16.30 -7.13 7.45
CA THR A 145 -16.66 -8.54 7.22
C THR A 145 -16.73 -8.90 5.73
N PRO A 146 -17.52 -8.20 4.89
CA PRO A 146 -17.60 -8.54 3.46
C PRO A 146 -16.26 -8.37 2.74
N ILE A 147 -15.48 -7.32 3.04
CA ILE A 147 -14.17 -7.09 2.41
C ILE A 147 -13.13 -8.13 2.84
N ILE A 148 -13.09 -8.49 4.12
CA ILE A 148 -12.21 -9.56 4.63
C ILE A 148 -12.57 -10.88 3.94
N ARG A 149 -13.86 -11.23 3.85
CA ARG A 149 -14.31 -12.44 3.17
C ARG A 149 -13.95 -12.45 1.69
N LEU A 150 -14.13 -11.33 1.00
CA LEU A 150 -13.72 -11.17 -0.39
C LEU A 150 -12.21 -11.37 -0.55
N SER A 151 -11.40 -10.89 0.40
CA SER A 151 -9.94 -11.06 0.39
C SER A 151 -9.50 -12.53 0.51
N GLU A 152 -10.35 -13.39 1.09
CA GLU A 152 -10.10 -14.83 1.19
C GLU A 152 -10.43 -15.56 -0.11
N ILE A 153 -11.51 -15.16 -0.78
CA ILE A 153 -12.04 -15.83 -1.97
C ILE A 153 -11.38 -15.32 -3.25
N SER A 154 -11.15 -14.01 -3.33
CA SER A 154 -10.62 -13.31 -4.50
C SER A 154 -9.66 -12.18 -4.08
N PRO A 155 -8.45 -12.53 -3.61
CA PRO A 155 -7.47 -11.55 -3.12
C PRO A 155 -7.06 -10.55 -4.19
N SER A 156 -6.83 -10.99 -5.43
CA SER A 156 -6.42 -10.10 -6.54
C SER A 156 -7.46 -9.02 -6.83
N PHE A 157 -8.75 -9.40 -6.84
CA PHE A 157 -9.84 -8.43 -6.99
C PHE A 157 -9.96 -7.52 -5.78
N THR A 158 -9.89 -8.07 -4.57
CA THR A 158 -10.03 -7.26 -3.35
C THR A 158 -8.96 -6.18 -3.27
N PHE A 159 -7.70 -6.51 -3.54
CA PHE A 159 -6.61 -5.55 -3.45
C PHE A 159 -6.52 -4.62 -4.66
N SER A 160 -7.15 -4.94 -5.79
CA SER A 160 -7.28 -3.98 -6.90
C SER A 160 -8.24 -2.84 -6.58
N ILE A 161 -9.26 -3.07 -5.73
CA ILE A 161 -10.14 -2.00 -5.22
C ILE A 161 -9.31 -0.97 -4.44
N PHE A 162 -8.45 -1.43 -3.52
CA PHE A 162 -7.54 -0.56 -2.76
C PHE A 162 -6.53 0.14 -3.68
N GLU A 163 -6.01 -0.55 -4.70
CA GLU A 163 -5.14 0.04 -5.71
C GLU A 163 -5.77 1.26 -6.38
N ARG A 164 -7.00 1.10 -6.86
CA ARG A 164 -7.72 2.15 -7.58
C ARG A 164 -8.19 3.28 -6.70
N TYR A 165 -8.59 2.96 -5.47
CA TYR A 165 -8.93 3.94 -4.46
C TYR A 165 -7.75 4.87 -4.16
N VAL A 166 -6.58 4.30 -3.87
CA VAL A 166 -5.36 5.07 -3.58
C VAL A 166 -4.84 5.78 -4.83
N LYS A 167 -4.99 5.18 -6.02
CA LYS A 167 -4.61 5.83 -7.28
C LYS A 167 -5.44 7.08 -7.54
N SER A 168 -6.75 7.03 -7.28
CA SER A 168 -7.65 8.19 -7.41
C SER A 168 -7.24 9.33 -6.47
N TYR A 169 -6.76 9.02 -5.26
CA TYR A 169 -6.14 10.00 -4.37
C TYR A 169 -4.85 10.59 -4.95
N CYS A 170 -3.93 9.75 -5.46
CA CYS A 170 -2.68 10.21 -6.07
C CYS A 170 -2.93 11.08 -7.31
N GLU A 171 -4.04 10.90 -8.01
CA GLU A 171 -4.42 11.69 -9.19
C GLU A 171 -5.22 12.96 -8.82
N GLY A 172 -5.50 13.20 -7.53
CA GLY A 172 -6.27 14.35 -7.07
C GLY A 172 -7.78 14.25 -7.33
N ARG A 173 -8.28 13.08 -7.77
CA ARG A 173 -9.72 12.81 -7.93
C ARG A 173 -10.41 12.57 -6.59
N LEU A 174 -9.65 12.12 -5.59
CA LEU A 174 -10.10 11.96 -4.21
C LEU A 174 -9.28 12.90 -3.30
N GLY A 175 -9.96 13.76 -2.54
CA GLY A 175 -9.29 14.76 -1.70
C GLY A 175 -8.61 14.19 -0.44
N GLN A 176 -9.16 13.12 0.12
CA GLN A 176 -8.65 12.46 1.33
C GLN A 176 -8.89 10.95 1.27
N LEU A 177 -7.97 10.18 1.85
CA LEU A 177 -8.04 8.71 1.88
C LEU A 177 -8.91 8.17 3.02
N LEU A 178 -9.14 8.97 4.05
CA LEU A 178 -9.98 8.63 5.20
C LEU A 178 -11.05 9.72 5.40
N PRO A 179 -12.25 9.35 5.88
CA PRO A 179 -12.69 7.99 6.20
C PRO A 179 -12.83 7.10 4.95
N PHE A 180 -12.59 5.80 5.12
CA PHE A 180 -12.81 4.82 4.07
C PHE A 180 -14.30 4.48 3.97
N ASP A 181 -15.05 5.36 3.31
CA ASP A 181 -16.50 5.24 3.18
C ASP A 181 -16.95 4.76 1.78
N ILE A 182 -18.21 4.34 1.71
CA ILE A 182 -18.82 3.83 0.48
C ILE A 182 -19.05 4.92 -0.57
N SER A 183 -19.16 6.18 -0.17
CA SER A 183 -19.37 7.29 -1.11
C SER A 183 -18.11 7.49 -1.96
N ASN A 184 -16.94 7.48 -1.32
CA ASN A 184 -15.64 7.55 -1.99
C ASN A 184 -15.34 6.30 -2.84
N LEU A 185 -15.83 5.12 -2.42
CA LEU A 185 -15.74 3.91 -3.24
C LEU A 185 -16.66 3.96 -4.46
N ARG A 186 -17.89 4.48 -4.31
CA ARG A 186 -18.85 4.63 -5.42
C ARG A 186 -18.40 5.66 -6.45
N SER A 187 -17.72 6.71 -6.01
CA SER A 187 -17.18 7.74 -6.92
C SER A 187 -16.03 7.25 -7.81
N LEU A 188 -15.55 6.01 -7.63
CA LEU A 188 -14.54 5.44 -8.52
C LEU A 188 -15.10 5.14 -9.93
N ASP A 189 -16.45 5.10 -10.09
CA ASP A 189 -17.18 4.77 -11.34
C ASP A 189 -16.46 3.72 -12.19
N ASP A 190 -16.19 2.58 -11.54
CA ASP A 190 -15.25 1.61 -12.07
C ASP A 190 -15.98 0.51 -12.84
N GLU A 191 -15.84 0.53 -14.16
CA GLU A 191 -16.32 -0.51 -15.07
C GLU A 191 -15.91 -1.92 -14.62
N MET A 192 -14.74 -2.08 -14.00
CA MET A 192 -14.31 -3.38 -13.47
C MET A 192 -15.17 -3.85 -12.31
N ILE A 193 -15.53 -2.97 -11.37
CA ILE A 193 -16.37 -3.34 -10.22
C ILE A 193 -17.76 -3.78 -10.73
N ASN A 194 -18.31 -3.06 -11.71
CA ASN A 194 -19.57 -3.41 -12.34
C ASN A 194 -19.49 -4.76 -13.07
N ALA A 195 -18.44 -5.00 -13.87
CA ALA A 195 -18.23 -6.27 -14.55
C ALA A 195 -18.09 -7.44 -13.55
N TYR A 196 -17.38 -7.26 -12.43
CA TYR A 196 -17.27 -8.29 -11.40
C TYR A 196 -18.59 -8.55 -10.67
N LYS A 197 -19.38 -7.50 -10.41
CA LYS A 197 -20.72 -7.65 -9.85
C LYS A 197 -21.61 -8.46 -10.78
N GLU A 198 -21.70 -8.07 -12.05
CA GLU A 198 -22.48 -8.78 -13.07
C GLU A 198 -22.04 -10.25 -13.18
N PHE A 199 -20.73 -10.48 -13.22
CA PHE A 199 -20.16 -11.82 -13.25
C PHE A 199 -20.58 -12.65 -12.02
N LEU A 200 -20.48 -12.11 -10.81
CA LEU A 200 -20.90 -12.80 -9.59
C LEU A 200 -22.40 -13.11 -9.59
N GLU A 201 -23.24 -12.15 -9.97
CA GLU A 201 -24.70 -12.32 -10.07
C GLU A 201 -25.07 -13.39 -11.12
N GLY A 202 -24.34 -13.45 -12.23
CA GLY A 202 -24.51 -14.48 -13.26
C GLY A 202 -24.08 -15.87 -12.75
N ILE A 203 -22.89 -15.96 -12.17
CA ILE A 203 -22.34 -17.23 -11.65
C ILE A 203 -23.24 -17.85 -10.58
N ILE A 204 -23.89 -17.05 -9.72
CA ILE A 204 -24.80 -17.58 -8.69
C ILE A 204 -25.96 -18.37 -9.32
N LYS A 205 -26.45 -17.96 -10.49
CA LYS A 205 -27.58 -18.57 -11.21
C LYS A 205 -27.21 -19.85 -11.97
N LEU A 206 -25.92 -20.07 -12.24
CA LEU A 206 -25.46 -21.22 -13.02
C LEU A 206 -25.53 -22.54 -12.22
N SER A 207 -25.85 -23.63 -12.93
CA SER A 207 -25.69 -24.99 -12.45
C SER A 207 -24.22 -25.34 -12.21
N LYS A 208 -23.95 -26.46 -11.52
CA LYS A 208 -22.58 -26.92 -11.25
C LYS A 208 -21.79 -27.18 -12.55
N GLN A 209 -22.43 -27.71 -13.58
CA GLN A 209 -21.80 -28.02 -14.87
C GLN A 209 -21.45 -26.73 -15.62
N GLU A 210 -22.36 -25.76 -15.68
CA GLU A 210 -22.14 -24.46 -16.31
C GLU A 210 -21.04 -23.65 -15.59
N LYS A 211 -21.00 -23.70 -14.25
CA LYS A 211 -19.91 -23.11 -13.45
C LYS A 211 -18.55 -23.70 -13.84
N GLN A 212 -18.47 -25.02 -13.99
CA GLN A 212 -17.25 -25.71 -14.36
C GLN A 212 -16.81 -25.35 -15.78
N ALA A 213 -17.73 -25.36 -16.75
CA ALA A 213 -17.45 -24.97 -18.13
C ALA A 213 -16.95 -23.52 -18.24
N THR A 214 -17.59 -22.59 -17.51
CA THR A 214 -17.17 -21.18 -17.46
C THR A 214 -15.78 -21.04 -16.86
N LEU A 215 -15.49 -21.75 -15.77
CA LEU A 215 -14.17 -21.74 -15.15
C LEU A 215 -13.08 -22.29 -16.09
N ASP A 216 -13.38 -23.35 -16.84
CA ASP A 216 -12.41 -23.94 -17.77
C ASP A 216 -12.14 -23.02 -18.97
N PHE A 217 -13.14 -22.29 -19.45
CA PHE A 217 -12.94 -21.21 -20.42
C PHE A 217 -12.01 -20.10 -19.89
N LEU A 218 -12.24 -19.62 -18.66
CA LEU A 218 -11.37 -18.59 -18.06
C LEU A 218 -9.93 -19.08 -17.84
N LYS A 219 -9.73 -20.37 -17.50
CA LYS A 219 -8.39 -20.97 -17.43
C LYS A 219 -7.68 -20.96 -18.78
N ILE A 220 -8.40 -21.15 -19.88
CA ILE A 220 -7.83 -21.05 -21.23
C ILE A 220 -7.37 -19.61 -21.50
N MET A 221 -8.20 -18.61 -21.19
CA MET A 221 -7.85 -17.20 -21.41
C MET A 221 -6.69 -16.71 -20.55
N THR A 222 -6.53 -17.24 -19.34
CA THR A 222 -5.49 -16.81 -18.38
C THR A 222 -4.19 -17.59 -18.49
N LYS A 223 -4.10 -18.62 -19.35
CA LYS A 223 -2.82 -19.23 -19.68
C LYS A 223 -1.98 -18.21 -20.44
N SER A 224 -1.02 -17.58 -19.77
CA SER A 224 0.01 -16.79 -20.44
C SER A 224 0.64 -17.62 -21.56
N ALA A 225 0.74 -17.04 -22.76
CA ALA A 225 1.66 -17.55 -23.77
C ALA A 225 3.03 -17.69 -23.09
N LYS A 226 3.54 -18.92 -23.00
CA LYS A 226 4.94 -19.14 -22.62
C LYS A 226 5.77 -18.48 -23.73
N HIS A 227 6.30 -17.29 -23.45
CA HIS A 227 7.39 -16.68 -24.21
C HIS A 227 8.64 -16.75 -23.34
#